data_AF-A0A0S6UW87-F1
#
_entry.id   AF-A0A0S6UW87-F1
#
_cell.length_a   1.000
_cell.length_b   1.000
_cell.length_c   1.000
_cell.angle_alpha   90.00
_cell.angle_beta   90.00
_cell.angle_gamma   90.00
#
_symmetry.space_group_name_H-M   'P 1'
#
loop_
_entity.id
_entity.type
_entity.pdbx_description
1 polymer ?
#
loop_
_entity_poly.entity_id
_entity_poly.type
_entity_poly.pdbx_seq_one_letter_code
_entity_poly.pdbx_strand_id
1 'polypeptide(L)'
;MRDLANILAIYEGSNGDATIALYNDLRELGVAGVVGLELFRAQKASARAKVYRGGGFRGRAYDKKQWAMDNLCRALAEVGSLRWGWKIDPAQEFHRWVLYVDLPNGQVSFHTSSRGEGPDYPGDWDGARNISPQRICRYCADLFQQNKGD
;
A
#
# COMPACT_ATOMS: atom_id res chain seq x y z
N MET A 1 -20.95 -5.84 1.61
CA MET A 1 -20.52 -4.43 1.48
C MET A 1 -19.21 -4.26 2.21
N ARG A 2 -18.20 -3.64 1.59
CA ARG A 2 -16.90 -3.44 2.21
C ARG A 2 -16.90 -2.13 2.97
N ASP A 3 -16.89 -2.19 4.30
CA ASP A 3 -16.68 -1.04 5.17
C ASP A 3 -15.29 -1.11 5.84
N LEU A 4 -14.94 -0.07 6.60
CA LEU A 4 -13.63 0.00 7.25
C LEU A 4 -13.41 -1.17 8.22
N ALA A 5 -14.43 -1.56 8.98
CA ALA A 5 -14.32 -2.65 9.95
C ALA A 5 -14.04 -3.99 9.25
N ASN A 6 -14.74 -4.28 8.15
CA ASN A 6 -14.53 -5.46 7.33
C ASN A 6 -13.12 -5.49 6.74
N ILE A 7 -12.65 -4.37 6.18
CA ILE A 7 -11.34 -4.28 5.53
C ILE A 7 -10.20 -4.42 6.57
N LEU A 8 -10.34 -3.80 7.74
CA LEU A 8 -9.38 -3.97 8.85
C LEU A 8 -9.31 -5.43 9.32
N ALA A 9 -10.46 -6.09 9.49
CA ALA A 9 -10.50 -7.51 9.86
C ALA A 9 -9.79 -8.39 8.82
N ILE A 10 -9.94 -8.09 7.52
CA ILE A 10 -9.21 -8.80 6.45
C ILE A 10 -7.71 -8.51 6.52
N TYR A 11 -7.33 -7.26 6.80
CA TYR A 11 -5.93 -6.86 6.91
C TYR A 11 -5.20 -7.58 8.06
N GLU A 12 -5.81 -7.60 9.23
CA GLU A 12 -5.27 -8.22 10.44
C GLU A 12 -5.31 -9.76 10.36
N GLY A 13 -6.37 -10.29 9.77
CA GLY A 13 -6.60 -11.73 9.62
C GLY A 13 -5.65 -12.44 8.65
N SER A 14 -5.75 -13.77 8.64
CA SER A 14 -4.98 -14.68 7.78
C SER A 14 -5.83 -15.39 6.72
N ASN A 15 -7.10 -14.99 6.55
CA ASN A 15 -8.00 -15.60 5.56
C ASN A 15 -7.60 -15.18 4.14
N GLY A 16 -7.02 -16.13 3.38
CA GLY A 16 -6.56 -15.93 2.01
C GLY A 16 -7.70 -15.60 1.05
N ASP A 17 -8.81 -16.33 1.15
CA ASP A 17 -9.97 -16.17 0.27
C ASP A 17 -10.63 -14.81 0.46
N ALA A 18 -10.77 -14.35 1.72
CA ALA A 18 -11.28 -13.02 2.02
C ALA A 18 -10.35 -11.91 1.48
N THR A 19 -9.04 -12.15 1.50
CA THR A 19 -8.05 -11.22 0.93
C THR A 19 -8.14 -11.17 -0.60
N ILE A 20 -8.30 -12.33 -1.25
CA ILE A 20 -8.47 -12.42 -2.71
C ILE A 20 -9.78 -11.76 -3.15
N ALA A 21 -10.87 -12.01 -2.43
CA ALA A 21 -12.15 -11.37 -2.70
C ALA A 21 -12.04 -9.84 -2.61
N LEU A 22 -11.39 -9.31 -1.56
CA LEU A 22 -11.15 -7.87 -1.45
C LEU A 22 -10.32 -7.31 -2.63
N TYR A 23 -9.31 -8.05 -3.11
CA TYR A 23 -8.55 -7.64 -4.29
C TYR A 23 -9.39 -7.59 -5.56
N ASN A 24 -10.30 -8.54 -5.74
CA ASN A 24 -11.17 -8.54 -6.91
C ASN A 24 -12.17 -7.37 -6.84
N ASP A 25 -12.83 -7.19 -5.69
CA ASP A 25 -13.76 -6.10 -5.46
C ASP A 25 -13.09 -4.73 -5.66
N LEU A 26 -11.85 -4.53 -5.19
CA LEU A 26 -11.11 -3.29 -5.40
C LEU A 26 -10.76 -3.09 -6.88
N ARG A 27 -10.37 -4.14 -7.61
CA ARG A 27 -10.05 -4.04 -9.03
C ARG A 27 -11.26 -3.59 -9.87
N GLU A 28 -12.47 -3.96 -9.47
CA GLU A 28 -13.71 -3.56 -10.14
C GLU A 28 -14.00 -2.06 -10.03
N LEU A 29 -13.37 -1.34 -9.09
CA LEU A 29 -13.48 0.12 -8.95
C LEU A 29 -12.55 0.90 -9.91
N GLY A 30 -11.97 0.22 -10.91
CA GLY A 30 -11.06 0.82 -11.87
C GLY A 30 -9.69 1.20 -11.28
N VAL A 31 -9.03 2.19 -11.89
CA VAL A 31 -7.62 2.52 -11.61
C VAL A 31 -7.39 2.95 -10.15
N ALA A 32 -8.29 3.76 -9.58
CA ALA A 32 -8.22 4.15 -8.17
C ALA A 32 -8.34 2.93 -7.22
N GLY A 33 -9.18 1.97 -7.61
CA GLY A 33 -9.30 0.68 -6.97
C GLY A 33 -8.02 -0.16 -7.02
N VAL A 34 -7.32 -0.19 -8.16
CA VAL A 34 -6.01 -0.83 -8.31
C VAL A 34 -4.97 -0.19 -7.39
N VAL A 35 -4.97 1.14 -7.24
CA VAL A 35 -4.12 1.82 -6.24
C VAL A 35 -4.41 1.32 -4.83
N GLY A 36 -5.68 1.26 -4.42
CA GLY A 36 -6.07 0.74 -3.11
C GLY A 36 -5.63 -0.71 -2.89
N LEU A 37 -5.81 -1.55 -3.91
CA LEU A 37 -5.40 -2.95 -3.92
C LEU A 37 -3.89 -3.10 -3.68
N GLU A 38 -3.06 -2.41 -4.45
CA GLU A 38 -1.61 -2.58 -4.36
C GLU A 38 -1.03 -1.93 -3.09
N LEU A 39 -1.61 -0.83 -2.60
CA LEU A 39 -1.32 -0.29 -1.27
C LEU A 39 -1.59 -1.33 -0.18
N PHE A 40 -2.78 -1.93 -0.20
CA PHE A 40 -3.17 -2.95 0.77
C PHE A 40 -2.23 -4.15 0.73
N ARG A 41 -1.92 -4.63 -0.48
CA ARG A 41 -1.04 -5.78 -0.69
C ARG A 41 0.39 -5.51 -0.21
N ALA A 42 0.98 -4.36 -0.58
CA ALA A 42 2.32 -3.98 -0.15
C ALA A 42 2.39 -3.87 1.38
N GLN A 43 1.38 -3.25 2.01
CA GLN A 43 1.32 -3.07 3.46
C GLN A 43 1.12 -4.41 4.20
N LYS A 44 0.27 -5.31 3.69
CA LYS A 44 0.06 -6.63 4.30
C LYS A 44 1.29 -7.52 4.14
N ALA A 45 1.94 -7.51 2.98
CA ALA A 45 3.20 -8.22 2.76
C ALA A 45 4.32 -7.71 3.69
N SER A 46 4.44 -6.38 3.83
CA SER A 46 5.43 -5.77 4.72
C SER A 46 5.19 -6.11 6.19
N ALA A 47 3.93 -6.19 6.64
CA ALA A 47 3.61 -6.60 8.01
C ALA A 47 3.96 -8.07 8.25
N ARG A 48 3.62 -8.96 7.32
CA ARG A 48 3.93 -10.40 7.43
C ARG A 48 5.42 -10.69 7.43
N ALA A 49 6.22 -9.96 6.64
CA ALA A 49 7.69 -10.08 6.68
C ALA A 49 8.29 -9.81 8.08
N LYS A 50 7.65 -8.93 8.88
CA LYS A 50 8.08 -8.64 10.26
C LYS A 50 7.71 -9.75 11.25
N VAL A 51 6.61 -10.47 11.00
CA VAL A 51 6.19 -11.63 11.83
C VAL A 51 7.11 -12.83 11.58
N TYR A 52 7.56 -13.05 10.34
CA TYR A 52 8.45 -14.17 9.99
C TYR A 52 9.93 -13.96 10.36
N ARG A 53 10.25 -13.16 11.39
CA ARG A 53 11.62 -12.77 11.78
C ARG A 53 12.56 -13.92 12.22
N GLY A 54 12.22 -15.19 11.95
CA GLY A 54 13.07 -16.36 12.20
C GLY A 54 12.90 -17.53 11.22
N GLY A 55 12.32 -17.35 10.03
CA GLY A 55 12.09 -18.46 9.08
C GLY A 55 12.27 -18.13 7.59
N GLY A 56 12.37 -19.17 6.75
CA GLY A 56 12.68 -19.08 5.30
C GLY A 56 11.67 -18.35 4.41
N PHE A 57 10.57 -17.83 4.96
CA PHE A 57 9.52 -17.11 4.22
C PHE A 57 9.77 -15.60 4.10
N ARG A 58 10.83 -15.08 4.71
CA ARG A 58 11.18 -13.65 4.69
C ARG A 58 11.43 -13.12 3.28
N GLY A 59 12.23 -13.84 2.46
CA GLY A 59 12.54 -13.43 1.09
C GLY A 59 11.29 -13.27 0.23
N ARG A 60 10.43 -14.29 0.20
CA ARG A 60 9.17 -14.26 -0.57
C ARG A 60 8.24 -13.10 -0.17
N ALA A 61 8.25 -12.70 1.10
CA ALA A 61 7.45 -11.57 1.55
C ALA A 61 8.00 -10.23 1.06
N TYR A 62 9.33 -10.07 0.97
CA TYR A 62 9.95 -8.89 0.37
C TYR A 62 9.77 -8.85 -1.14
N ASP A 63 9.91 -9.98 -1.84
CA ASP A 63 9.66 -10.05 -3.28
C ASP A 63 8.21 -9.66 -3.61
N LYS A 64 7.26 -10.17 -2.82
CA LYS A 64 5.84 -9.81 -2.95
C LYS A 64 5.58 -8.33 -2.64
N LYS A 65 6.28 -7.75 -1.66
CA LYS A 65 6.20 -6.33 -1.37
C LYS A 65 6.70 -5.50 -2.54
N GLN A 66 7.87 -5.84 -3.09
CA GLN A 66 8.46 -5.12 -4.22
C GLN A 66 7.55 -5.21 -5.45
N TRP A 67 7.07 -6.40 -5.78
CA TRP A 67 6.13 -6.60 -6.88
C TRP A 67 4.84 -5.76 -6.74
N ALA A 68 4.28 -5.69 -5.52
CA ALA A 68 3.13 -4.83 -5.26
C ALA A 68 3.47 -3.33 -5.40
N MET A 69 4.66 -2.91 -4.96
CA MET A 69 5.13 -1.53 -5.12
C MET A 69 5.33 -1.15 -6.59
N ASP A 70 5.83 -2.05 -7.43
CA ASP A 70 6.00 -1.80 -8.85
C ASP A 70 4.65 -1.65 -9.56
N ASN A 71 3.68 -2.51 -9.25
CA ASN A 71 2.31 -2.37 -9.75
C ASN A 71 1.65 -1.07 -9.25
N LEU A 72 1.89 -0.71 -7.98
CA LEU A 72 1.41 0.54 -7.41
C LEU A 72 1.95 1.75 -8.18
N CYS A 73 3.23 1.78 -8.54
CA CYS A 73 3.81 2.88 -9.31
C CYS A 73 3.12 3.07 -10.67
N ARG A 74 2.80 1.95 -11.36
CA ARG A 74 2.05 1.99 -12.62
C ARG A 74 0.63 2.55 -12.43
N ALA A 75 -0.09 2.04 -11.43
CA ALA A 75 -1.45 2.50 -11.12
C ALA A 75 -1.48 3.98 -10.68
N LEU A 76 -0.46 4.44 -9.94
CA LEU A 76 -0.33 5.84 -9.52
C LEU A 76 -0.01 6.77 -10.71
N ALA A 77 0.79 6.31 -11.67
CA ALA A 77 1.02 7.04 -12.91
C ALA A 77 -0.26 7.17 -13.74
N GLU A 78 -1.08 6.12 -13.77
CA GLU A 78 -2.34 6.10 -14.52
C GLU A 78 -3.46 6.91 -13.85
N VAL A 79 -3.59 6.85 -12.52
CA VAL A 79 -4.67 7.57 -11.81
C VAL A 79 -4.47 9.09 -11.85
N GLY A 80 -3.21 9.55 -11.83
CA GLY A 80 -2.81 10.96 -11.95
C GLY A 80 -3.25 11.91 -10.83
N SER A 81 -4.24 11.53 -10.01
CA SER A 81 -4.88 12.41 -9.01
C SER A 81 -4.19 12.43 -7.64
N LEU A 82 -3.27 11.50 -7.37
CA LEU A 82 -2.56 11.41 -6.10
C LEU A 82 -1.14 11.95 -6.25
N ARG A 83 -0.67 12.70 -5.25
CA ARG A 83 0.75 13.10 -5.17
C ARG A 83 1.55 11.92 -4.62
N TRP A 84 2.61 11.53 -5.32
CA TRP A 84 3.46 10.40 -4.95
C TRP A 84 4.86 10.55 -5.52
N GLY A 85 5.78 9.72 -5.07
CA GLY A 85 7.14 9.64 -5.63
C GLY A 85 8.15 8.99 -4.70
N TRP A 86 9.40 9.00 -5.14
CA TRP A 86 10.53 8.40 -4.43
C TRP A 86 11.41 9.42 -3.74
N LYS A 87 11.88 9.11 -2.53
CA LYS A 87 12.90 9.91 -1.83
C LYS A 87 13.82 8.99 -1.03
N ILE A 88 15.06 9.43 -0.82
CA ILE A 88 16.01 8.71 0.03
C ILE A 88 15.74 9.12 1.49
N ASP A 89 15.67 8.13 2.38
CA ASP A 89 15.72 8.32 3.82
C ASP A 89 17.19 8.29 4.28
N PRO A 90 17.80 9.43 4.65
CA PRO A 90 19.19 9.48 5.05
C PRO A 90 19.44 8.80 6.41
N ALA A 91 18.39 8.53 7.21
CA ALA A 91 18.52 7.87 8.50
C ALA A 91 18.58 6.33 8.39
N GLN A 92 18.40 5.78 7.19
CA GLN A 92 18.47 4.33 6.94
C GLN A 92 19.69 4.00 6.07
N GLU A 93 20.60 3.18 6.61
CA GLU A 93 21.76 2.68 5.86
C GLU A 93 21.35 1.67 4.78
N PHE A 94 20.41 0.78 5.12
CA PHE A 94 19.84 -0.22 4.22
C PHE A 94 18.36 0.06 3.97
N HIS A 95 17.84 -0.35 2.81
CA HIS A 95 16.45 -0.08 2.40
C HIS A 95 16.07 1.41 2.43
N ARG A 96 17.02 2.27 2.05
CA ARG A 96 16.92 3.74 2.12
C ARG A 96 15.97 4.38 1.11
N TRP A 97 15.53 3.66 0.08
CA TRP A 97 14.59 4.21 -0.89
C TRP A 97 13.18 4.11 -0.32
N VAL A 98 12.45 5.22 -0.34
CA VAL A 98 11.09 5.30 0.19
C VAL A 98 10.15 5.78 -0.90
N LEU A 99 9.13 4.97 -1.18
CA LEU A 99 7.97 5.39 -1.95
C LEU A 99 6.99 6.08 -1.01
N TYR A 100 6.65 7.34 -1.28
CA TYR A 100 5.63 8.10 -0.58
C TYR A 100 4.38 8.24 -1.46
N VAL A 101 3.20 8.14 -0.84
CA VAL A 101 1.90 8.37 -1.47
C VAL A 101 1.04 9.19 -0.53
N ASP A 102 0.53 10.33 -1.00
CA ASP A 102 -0.41 11.14 -0.24
C ASP A 102 -1.83 10.71 -0.54
N LEU A 103 -2.45 10.06 0.44
CA LEU A 103 -3.87 9.71 0.39
C LEU A 103 -4.70 10.87 0.96
N PRO A 104 -6.01 10.93 0.66
CA PRO A 104 -6.90 11.96 1.23
C PRO A 104 -6.90 12.02 2.77
N ASN A 105 -6.57 10.91 3.43
CA ASN A 105 -6.50 10.78 4.90
C ASN A 105 -5.06 10.80 5.44
N GLY A 106 -4.10 11.22 4.61
CA GLY A 106 -2.71 11.44 4.96
C GLY A 106 -1.72 10.52 4.24
N GLN A 107 -0.44 10.69 4.56
CA GLN A 107 0.64 10.06 3.81
C GLN A 107 0.86 8.59 4.18
N VAL A 108 1.28 7.78 3.23
CA VAL A 108 1.77 6.42 3.49
C VAL A 108 3.10 6.22 2.78
N SER A 109 3.94 5.35 3.35
CA SER A 109 5.28 5.15 2.85
C SER A 109 5.78 3.71 2.95
N PHE A 110 6.67 3.33 2.03
CA PHE A 110 7.27 2.01 1.96
C PHE A 110 8.77 2.09 1.67
N HIS A 111 9.59 1.63 2.63
CA HIS A 111 11.03 1.42 2.44
C HIS A 111 11.35 0.21 1.57
N THR A 112 12.35 0.32 0.71
CA THR A 112 12.90 -0.75 -0.13
C THR A 112 14.39 -0.53 -0.44
N SER A 113 15.09 -1.58 -0.86
CA SER A 113 16.51 -1.54 -1.23
C SER A 113 16.80 -0.77 -2.51
N SER A 114 15.86 -0.72 -3.44
CA SER A 114 16.05 -0.16 -4.78
C SER A 114 14.91 0.78 -5.15
N ARG A 115 15.23 1.90 -5.80
CA ARG A 115 14.24 2.81 -6.37
C ARG A 115 13.46 2.09 -7.47
N GLY A 116 12.13 2.21 -7.47
CA GLY A 116 11.29 1.77 -8.58
C GLY A 116 11.11 2.85 -9.65
N GLU A 117 10.16 2.65 -10.54
CA GLU A 117 9.76 3.64 -11.54
C GLU A 117 8.94 4.78 -10.91
N GLY A 118 9.00 5.96 -11.53
CA GLY A 118 8.21 7.12 -11.12
C GLY A 118 9.03 8.36 -10.76
N PRO A 119 8.33 9.43 -10.36
CA PRO A 119 8.93 10.72 -10.06
C PRO A 119 9.65 10.70 -8.71
N ASP A 120 10.44 11.73 -8.46
CA ASP A 120 10.91 12.04 -7.12
C ASP A 120 9.77 12.64 -6.29
N TYR A 121 9.70 12.27 -5.01
CA TYR A 121 8.68 12.80 -4.12
C TYR A 121 9.00 14.27 -3.79
N PRO A 122 8.10 15.22 -4.09
CA PRO A 122 8.39 16.64 -3.92
C PRO A 122 8.20 17.12 -2.47
N GLY A 123 7.55 16.32 -1.62
CA GLY A 123 7.22 16.69 -0.25
C GLY A 123 8.20 16.17 0.79
N ASP A 124 7.83 16.40 2.04
CA ASP A 124 8.48 15.82 3.22
C ASP A 124 7.62 14.73 3.85
N TRP A 125 8.28 13.89 4.65
CA TRP A 125 7.57 12.90 5.43
C TRP A 125 6.69 13.61 6.47
N ASP A 126 5.43 13.18 6.60
CA ASP A 126 4.47 13.78 7.54
C ASP A 126 4.74 13.47 9.03
N GLY A 127 5.83 12.75 9.33
CA GLY A 127 6.26 12.39 10.68
C GLY A 127 5.45 11.28 11.34
N ALA A 128 4.40 10.77 10.69
CA ALA A 128 3.51 9.78 11.29
C ALA A 128 4.08 8.36 11.19
N ARG A 129 4.09 7.65 12.33
CA ARG A 129 4.64 6.30 12.45
C ARG A 129 3.53 5.28 12.69
N ASN A 130 3.65 4.11 12.05
CA ASN A 130 2.76 2.94 12.25
C ASN A 130 1.28 3.15 11.91
N ILE A 131 0.91 4.21 11.17
CA ILE A 131 -0.49 4.50 10.82
C ILE A 131 -0.88 4.14 9.38
N SER A 132 0.07 3.71 8.56
CA SER A 132 -0.18 3.29 7.17
C SER A 132 -1.27 2.21 7.04
N PRO A 133 -1.34 1.17 7.89
CA PRO A 133 -2.42 0.18 7.82
C PRO A 133 -3.82 0.82 7.88
N GLN A 134 -4.04 1.70 8.86
CA GLN A 134 -5.32 2.35 9.09
C GLN A 134 -5.66 3.29 7.94
N ARG A 135 -4.69 4.09 7.47
CA ARG A 135 -4.87 5.00 6.32
C ARG A 135 -5.25 4.24 5.05
N ILE A 136 -4.54 3.15 4.75
CA ILE A 136 -4.80 2.33 3.56
C ILE A 136 -6.16 1.64 3.65
N CYS A 137 -6.51 1.05 4.79
CA CYS A 137 -7.80 0.40 4.97
C CYS A 137 -8.97 1.41 4.86
N ARG A 138 -8.80 2.61 5.42
CA ARG A 138 -9.76 3.71 5.27
C ARG A 138 -9.88 4.16 3.82
N TYR A 139 -8.77 4.38 3.11
CA TYR A 139 -8.79 4.72 1.69
C TYR A 139 -9.56 3.69 0.86
N CYS A 140 -9.31 2.39 1.09
CA CYS A 140 -10.06 1.32 0.41
C CYS A 140 -11.57 1.39 0.73
N ALA A 141 -11.95 1.62 1.99
CA ALA A 141 -13.35 1.75 2.39
C ALA A 141 -14.03 2.95 1.72
N ASP A 142 -13.32 4.08 1.62
CA ASP A 142 -13.84 5.31 1.03
C ASP A 142 -14.09 5.14 -0.47
N LEU A 143 -13.24 4.40 -1.19
CA LEU A 143 -13.47 4.06 -2.61
C LEU A 143 -14.79 3.28 -2.81
N PHE A 144 -15.07 2.29 -1.95
CA PHE A 144 -16.35 1.57 -2.01
C PHE A 144 -17.57 2.41 -1.63
N GLN A 145 -17.38 3.50 -0.89
CA GLN A 145 -18.46 4.44 -0.58
C GLN A 145 -18.72 5.40 -1.74
N GLN A 146 -17.67 5.89 -2.40
CA GLN A 146 -17.77 6.78 -3.55
C GLN A 146 -18.46 6.11 -4.74
N ASN A 147 -18.12 4.84 -5.03
CA ASN A 147 -18.71 4.08 -6.14
C ASN A 147 -20.20 3.71 -5.95
N LYS A 148 -20.85 4.16 -4.88
CA LYS A 148 -22.31 4.03 -4.70
C LYS A 148 -23.08 5.31 -5.01
N GLY A 149 -22.36 6.43 -5.15
CA GLY A 149 -22.94 7.75 -5.34
C GLY A 149 -23.21 8.11 -6.80
N ASP A 150 -22.80 7.24 -7.73
CA ASP A 150 -23.02 7.33 -9.17
C ASP A 150 -24.11 6.33 -9.61
#